data_AF-A0A820RDY4-F1
#
_entry.id   AF-A0A820RDY4-F1
#
_cell.length_a   1.000
_cell.length_b   1.000
_cell.length_c   1.000
_cell.angle_alpha   90.00
_cell.angle_beta   90.00
_cell.angle_gamma   90.00
#
_symmetry.space_group_name_H-M   'P 1'
#
loop_
_entity.id
_entity.type
_entity.pdbx_description
1 polymer ?
#
loop_
_entity_poly.entity_id
_entity_poly.type
_entity_poly.pdbx_seq_one_letter_code
_entity_poly.pdbx_strand_id
1 'polypeptide(L)'
;LNVRAQSEHTIREALKELENWGASAQFSLTDYIDTKQQKIQIIKDWKDLFTQIGDNQSLLSSLKDSPYYKNFESQAQIWEQRLGILDECLHTLNQIQRKFVYLEPIFGRGALPKEQ
;
A
#
# COMPACT_ATOMS: atom_id res chain seq x y z
N LEU A 1 -3.07 -3.98 37.74
CA LEU A 1 -1.97 -4.80 37.15
C LEU A 1 -2.43 -5.56 35.92
N ASN A 2 -3.54 -6.33 35.96
CA ASN A 2 -4.08 -7.02 34.78
C ASN A 2 -4.46 -6.10 33.60
N VAL A 3 -5.14 -4.97 33.85
CA VAL A 3 -5.55 -4.04 32.77
C VAL A 3 -4.35 -3.47 32.02
N ARG A 4 -3.30 -3.06 32.74
CA ARG A 4 -2.04 -2.58 32.16
C ARG A 4 -1.36 -3.63 31.30
N ALA A 5 -1.17 -4.83 31.85
CA ALA A 5 -0.52 -5.93 31.14
C ALA A 5 -1.30 -6.32 29.87
N GLN A 6 -2.64 -6.33 29.95
CA GLN A 6 -3.50 -6.61 28.81
C GLN A 6 -3.36 -5.55 27.71
N SER A 7 -3.39 -4.26 28.06
CA SER A 7 -3.28 -3.18 27.08
C SER A 7 -1.88 -3.11 26.43
N GLU A 8 -0.81 -3.30 27.21
CA GLU A 8 0.55 -3.37 26.67
C GLU A 8 0.73 -4.60 25.75
N HIS A 9 0.07 -5.72 26.07
CA HIS A 9 0.07 -6.91 25.21
C HIS A 9 -0.64 -6.65 23.88
N THR A 10 -1.82 -6.00 23.90
CA THR A 10 -2.57 -5.66 22.68
C THR A 10 -1.76 -4.78 21.73
N ILE A 11 -1.10 -3.72 22.22
CA ILE A 11 -0.27 -2.84 21.37
C ILE A 11 0.88 -3.63 20.76
N ARG A 12 1.54 -4.49 21.55
CA ARG A 12 2.66 -5.30 21.09
C ARG A 12 2.26 -6.29 20.00
N GLU A 13 1.12 -6.97 20.17
CA GLU A 13 0.62 -7.91 19.16
C GLU A 13 0.26 -7.16 17.86
N ALA A 14 -0.43 -6.02 17.95
CA ALA A 14 -0.77 -5.21 16.78
C ALA A 14 0.48 -4.75 15.98
N LEU A 15 1.54 -4.30 16.68
CA LEU A 15 2.79 -3.92 16.02
C LEU A 15 3.52 -5.11 15.40
N LYS A 16 3.44 -6.29 16.02
CA LYS A 16 4.00 -7.53 15.48
C LYS A 16 3.23 -8.02 14.25
N GLU A 17 1.91 -7.87 14.24
CA GLU A 17 1.08 -8.15 13.06
C GLU A 17 1.46 -7.24 11.89
N LEU A 18 1.70 -5.95 12.13
CA LEU A 18 2.19 -5.01 11.12
C LEU A 18 3.56 -5.39 10.57
N GLU A 19 4.48 -5.83 11.43
CA GLU A 19 5.80 -6.33 11.00
C GLU A 19 5.67 -7.57 10.11
N ASN A 20 4.82 -8.52 10.49
CA ASN A 20 4.56 -9.73 9.72
C ASN A 20 3.90 -9.40 8.37
N TRP A 21 2.95 -8.47 8.36
CA TRP A 21 2.33 -7.98 7.13
C TRP A 21 3.38 -7.35 6.23
N GLY A 22 4.20 -6.44 6.74
CA GLY A 22 5.22 -5.77 5.93
C GLY A 22 6.27 -6.72 5.37
N ALA A 23 6.58 -7.82 6.06
CA ALA A 23 7.49 -8.85 5.58
C ALA A 23 6.88 -9.77 4.50
N SER A 24 5.56 -9.92 4.48
CA SER A 24 4.85 -10.84 3.58
C SER A 24 4.08 -10.14 2.45
N ALA A 25 3.91 -8.82 2.52
CA ALA A 25 3.21 -8.03 1.53
C ALA A 25 3.86 -8.15 0.14
N GLN A 26 3.04 -8.46 -0.86
CA GLN A 26 3.46 -8.63 -2.25
C GLN A 26 2.43 -8.03 -3.20
N PHE A 27 2.89 -7.56 -4.36
CA PHE A 27 2.00 -7.11 -5.42
C PHE A 27 1.36 -8.30 -6.12
N SER A 28 0.04 -8.23 -6.30
CA SER A 28 -0.68 -9.08 -7.24
C SER A 28 -0.41 -8.58 -8.66
N LEU A 29 0.30 -9.37 -9.46
CA LEU A 29 0.66 -9.02 -10.83
C LEU A 29 -0.19 -9.79 -11.84
N THR A 30 -0.39 -9.19 -13.01
CA THR A 30 -1.00 -9.84 -14.17
C THR A 30 -0.30 -9.44 -15.45
N ASP A 31 -0.46 -10.27 -16.47
CA ASP A 31 0.18 -10.09 -17.75
C ASP A 31 -0.62 -9.11 -18.61
N TYR A 32 0.05 -8.10 -19.13
CA TYR A 32 -0.45 -7.17 -20.13
C TYR A 32 0.36 -7.35 -21.42
N ILE A 33 -0.33 -7.47 -22.56
CA ILE A 33 0.30 -7.55 -23.87
C ILE A 33 0.11 -6.20 -24.55
N ASP A 34 1.22 -5.53 -24.85
CA ASP A 34 1.20 -4.22 -25.51
C ASP A 34 0.93 -4.35 -27.02
N THR A 35 0.79 -3.21 -27.71
CA THR A 35 0.59 -3.16 -29.16
C THR A 35 1.73 -3.76 -29.97
N LYS A 36 2.93 -3.87 -29.40
CA LYS A 36 4.12 -4.47 -30.01
C LYS A 36 4.26 -5.96 -29.70
N GLN A 37 3.22 -6.59 -29.12
CA GLN A 37 3.22 -8.00 -28.69
C GLN A 37 4.24 -8.30 -27.58
N GLN A 38 4.69 -7.29 -26.83
CA GLN A 38 5.55 -7.48 -25.67
C GLN A 38 4.71 -7.73 -24.42
N LYS A 39 5.17 -8.68 -23.62
CA LYS A 39 4.55 -9.05 -22.36
C LYS A 39 5.13 -8.22 -21.23
N ILE A 40 4.28 -7.52 -20.49
CA ILE A 40 4.63 -6.65 -19.38
C ILE A 40 3.80 -7.07 -18.16
N GLN A 41 4.42 -7.11 -16.97
CA GLN A 41 3.67 -7.34 -15.73
C GLN A 41 3.16 -6.02 -15.18
N ILE A 42 1.85 -5.95 -14.95
CA ILE A 42 1.20 -4.80 -14.33
C ILE A 42 0.52 -5.21 -13.03
N ILE A 43 0.34 -4.26 -12.11
CA ILE A 43 -0.33 -4.51 -10.84
C ILE A 43 -1.83 -4.66 -11.08
N LYS A 44 -2.43 -5.67 -10.46
CA LYS A 44 -3.89 -5.86 -10.39
C LYS A 44 -4.37 -5.79 -8.95
N ASP A 45 -5.69 -5.90 -8.76
CA ASP A 45 -6.32 -5.97 -7.44
C ASP A 45 -5.98 -4.77 -6.53
N TRP A 46 -5.83 -3.58 -7.13
CA TRP A 46 -5.49 -2.34 -6.44
C TRP A 46 -6.41 -2.04 -5.24
N LYS A 47 -7.70 -2.36 -5.34
CA LYS A 47 -8.66 -2.16 -4.26
C LYS A 47 -8.27 -2.93 -3.00
N ASP A 48 -7.86 -4.18 -3.15
CA ASP A 48 -7.50 -5.04 -2.03
C ASP A 48 -6.20 -4.53 -1.38
N LEU A 49 -5.26 -4.04 -2.20
CA LEU A 49 -4.02 -3.41 -1.71
C LEU A 49 -4.30 -2.16 -0.88
N PHE A 50 -5.13 -1.23 -1.39
CA PHE A 50 -5.50 -0.01 -0.64
C PHE A 50 -6.30 -0.32 0.62
N THR A 51 -7.16 -1.35 0.57
CA THR A 51 -7.92 -1.80 1.75
C THR A 51 -6.97 -2.28 2.84
N GLN A 52 -6.00 -3.12 2.53
CA GLN A 52 -5.01 -3.59 3.51
C GLN A 52 -4.21 -2.43 4.14
N ILE A 53 -3.80 -1.45 3.35
CA ILE A 53 -3.08 -0.27 3.86
C ILE A 53 -3.97 0.56 4.77
N GLY A 54 -5.22 0.82 4.36
CA GLY A 54 -6.20 1.56 5.17
C GLY A 54 -6.53 0.86 6.50
N ASP A 55 -6.64 -0.48 6.48
CA ASP A 55 -6.85 -1.27 7.68
C ASP A 55 -5.65 -1.17 8.64
N ASN A 56 -4.43 -1.25 8.12
CA ASN A 56 -3.20 -1.10 8.90
C ASN A 56 -3.04 0.30 9.50
N GLN A 57 -3.38 1.35 8.75
CA GLN A 57 -3.39 2.73 9.24
C GLN A 57 -4.47 2.92 10.32
N SER A 58 -5.65 2.34 10.13
CA SER A 58 -6.75 2.38 11.12
C SER A 58 -6.37 1.65 12.41
N LEU A 59 -5.70 0.50 12.28
CA LEU A 59 -5.14 -0.25 13.41
C LEU A 59 -4.17 0.64 14.20
N LEU A 60 -3.17 1.26 13.55
CA LEU A 60 -2.22 2.16 14.22
C LEU A 60 -2.92 3.34 14.90
N SER A 61 -3.90 3.96 14.23
CA SER A 61 -4.66 5.07 14.80
C SER A 61 -5.40 4.65 16.07
N SER A 62 -5.97 3.45 16.11
CA SER A 62 -6.68 2.94 17.29
C SER A 62 -5.77 2.71 18.50
N LEU A 63 -4.47 2.47 18.28
CA LEU A 63 -3.51 2.26 19.38
C LEU A 63 -3.17 3.57 20.11
N LYS A 64 -3.35 4.74 19.46
CA LYS A 64 -3.00 6.05 20.01
C LYS A 64 -3.84 6.45 21.22
N ASP A 65 -5.09 5.98 21.28
CA ASP A 65 -6.00 6.27 22.39
C ASP A 65 -5.66 5.49 23.67
N SER A 66 -4.74 4.53 23.58
CA SER A 66 -4.30 3.75 24.73
C SER A 66 -3.38 4.56 25.65
N PRO A 67 -3.63 4.59 26.98
CA PRO A 67 -2.76 5.26 27.95
C PRO A 67 -1.35 4.63 28.04
N TYR A 68 -1.14 3.46 27.43
CA TYR A 68 0.14 2.75 27.40
C TYR A 68 0.88 2.89 26.06
N TYR A 69 0.33 3.65 25.10
CA TYR A 69 0.92 3.89 23.78
C TYR A 69 2.33 4.51 23.85
N LYS A 70 2.58 5.37 24.84
CA LYS A 70 3.83 6.15 24.97
C LYS A 70 5.11 5.28 24.93
N ASN A 71 5.05 4.05 25.42
CA ASN A 71 6.19 3.13 25.40
C ASN A 71 6.49 2.55 24.00
N PHE A 72 5.53 2.64 23.08
CA PHE A 72 5.58 2.10 21.71
C PHE A 72 5.52 3.18 20.64
N GLU A 73 5.38 4.45 21.04
CA GLU A 73 5.19 5.61 20.17
C GLU A 73 6.22 5.69 19.04
N SER A 74 7.50 5.47 19.35
CA SER A 74 8.56 5.52 18.33
C SER A 74 8.38 4.45 17.24
N GLN A 75 8.04 3.21 17.61
CA GLN A 75 7.83 2.13 16.65
C GLN A 75 6.56 2.36 15.82
N ALA A 76 5.48 2.82 16.48
CA ALA A 76 4.22 3.15 15.80
C ALA A 76 4.41 4.31 14.80
N GLN A 77 5.12 5.38 15.17
CA GLN A 77 5.42 6.51 14.29
C GLN A 77 6.21 6.09 13.04
N ILE A 78 7.17 5.16 13.17
CA ILE A 78 7.91 4.63 12.02
C ILE A 78 6.94 3.95 11.04
N TRP A 79 6.01 3.14 11.56
CA TRP A 79 5.02 2.46 10.73
C TRP A 79 4.03 3.44 10.10
N GLU A 80 3.57 4.46 10.83
CA GLU A 80 2.71 5.50 10.28
C GLU A 80 3.36 6.23 9.11
N GLN A 81 4.62 6.65 9.28
CA GLN A 81 5.35 7.33 8.21
C GLN A 81 5.53 6.41 6.99
N ARG A 82 5.90 5.15 7.20
CA ARG A 82 6.10 4.17 6.12
C ARG A 82 4.80 3.90 5.36
N LEU A 83 3.69 3.70 6.07
CA LEU A 83 2.39 3.46 5.46
C LEU A 83 1.88 4.71 4.72
N GLY A 84 2.10 5.91 5.26
CA GLY A 84 1.76 7.16 4.59
C GLY A 84 2.50 7.33 3.26
N ILE A 85 3.83 7.15 3.26
CA ILE A 85 4.63 7.22 2.03
C ILE A 85 4.20 6.13 1.03
N LEU A 86 3.95 4.91 1.52
CA LEU A 86 3.50 3.80 0.67
C LEU A 86 2.15 4.13 0.01
N ASP A 87 1.19 4.64 0.76
CA ASP A 87 -0.14 5.00 0.25
C ASP A 87 -0.07 6.06 -0.86
N GLU A 88 0.70 7.13 -0.65
CA GLU A 88 0.91 8.19 -1.65
C GLU A 88 1.57 7.66 -2.92
N CYS A 89 2.63 6.84 -2.76
CA CYS A 89 3.33 6.21 -3.87
C CYS A 89 2.39 5.31 -4.69
N LEU A 90 1.56 4.52 -4.03
CA LEU A 90 0.65 3.58 -4.68
C LEU A 90 -0.51 4.27 -5.38
N HIS A 91 -1.06 5.33 -4.81
CA HIS A 91 -2.07 6.15 -5.48
C HIS A 91 -1.49 6.76 -6.77
N THR A 92 -0.28 7.31 -6.71
CA THR A 92 0.42 7.87 -7.87
C THR A 92 0.69 6.80 -8.92
N LEU A 93 1.20 5.64 -8.51
CA LEU A 93 1.50 4.52 -9.42
C LEU A 93 0.23 3.97 -10.09
N ASN A 94 -0.87 3.83 -9.35
CA ASN A 94 -2.16 3.40 -9.92
C ASN A 94 -2.65 4.39 -10.97
N GLN A 95 -2.57 5.69 -10.70
CA GLN A 95 -2.94 6.72 -11.69
C GLN A 95 -2.08 6.64 -12.95
N ILE A 96 -0.76 6.47 -12.80
CA ILE A 96 0.17 6.31 -13.92
C ILE A 96 -0.19 5.06 -14.71
N GLN A 97 -0.39 3.91 -14.07
CA GLN A 97 -0.71 2.65 -14.73
C GLN A 97 -2.03 2.74 -15.50
N ARG A 98 -3.07 3.35 -14.91
CA ARG A 98 -4.37 3.56 -15.60
C ARG A 98 -4.23 4.42 -16.85
N LYS A 99 -3.45 5.51 -16.76
CA LYS A 99 -3.16 6.36 -17.93
C LYS A 99 -2.36 5.60 -18.98
N PHE A 100 -1.33 4.86 -18.57
CA PHE A 100 -0.52 4.05 -19.47
C PHE A 100 -1.38 3.03 -20.23
N VAL A 101 -2.15 2.19 -19.55
CA VAL A 101 -3.00 1.16 -20.19
C VAL A 101 -4.03 1.77 -21.14
N TYR A 102 -4.54 2.96 -20.85
CA TYR A 102 -5.48 3.68 -21.72
C TYR A 102 -4.80 4.28 -22.96
N LEU A 103 -3.63 4.90 -22.79
CA LEU A 103 -2.93 5.63 -23.84
C LEU A 103 -2.12 4.71 -24.75
N GLU A 104 -1.51 3.65 -24.22
CA GLU A 104 -0.66 2.71 -24.96
C GLU A 104 -1.29 2.26 -26.29
N PRO A 105 -2.54 1.76 -26.35
CA PRO A 105 -3.12 1.31 -27.61
C PRO A 105 -3.43 2.45 -28.59
N ILE A 106 -3.66 3.66 -28.09
CA ILE A 106 -3.95 4.85 -28.90
C ILE A 106 -2.68 5.30 -29.64
N PHE A 107 -1.58 5.45 -28.89
CA PHE A 107 -0.28 5.82 -29.45
C PHE A 107 0.34 4.69 -30.28
N GLY A 108 0.22 3.45 -29.82
CA GLY A 108 0.80 2.27 -30.47
C GLY A 108 0.21 1.97 -31.85
N ARG A 109 -1.06 2.32 -32.08
CA ARG A 109 -1.73 2.20 -33.39
C ARG A 109 -1.48 3.38 -34.33
N GLY A 110 -0.66 4.35 -33.93
CA GLY A 110 -0.32 5.50 -34.77
C GLY A 110 -1.47 6.52 -34.91
N ALA A 111 -2.39 6.59 -33.94
CA ALA A 111 -3.53 7.51 -33.98
C ALA A 111 -3.15 8.99 -33.78
N LEU A 112 -1.87 9.30 -33.59
CA LEU A 112 -1.37 10.67 -33.49
C LEU A 112 -0.37 10.95 -34.63
N PRO A 113 -0.63 11.92 -35.51
CA PRO A 113 0.41 12.50 -36.34
C PRO A 113 1.45 13.10 -35.39
N LYS A 114 2.72 12.80 -35.63
CA LYS A 114 3.91 13.28 -34.92
C LYS A 114 3.62 14.47 -33.99
N GLU A 115 3.74 14.29 -32.68
CA GLU A 115 3.81 15.43 -31.76
C GLU A 115 5.06 16.26 -32.13
N GLN A 116 4.80 17.34 -32.88
CA GLN A 116 5.58 18.56 -33.05
C GLN A 116 4.77 19.70 -32.45
#